data_AF-A0A6H5JJ50-F1
#
_entry.id   AF-A0A6H5JJ50-F1
#
_cell.length_a   1.000
_cell.length_b   1.000
_cell.length_c   1.000
_cell.angle_alpha   90.00
_cell.angle_beta   90.00
_cell.angle_gamma   90.00
#
_symmetry.space_group_name_H-M   'P 1'
#
loop_
_entity.id
_entity.type
_entity.pdbx_description
1 polymer ?
#
loop_
_entity_poly.entity_id
_entity_poly.type
_entity_poly.pdbx_seq_one_letter_code
_entity_poly.pdbx_strand_id
1 'polypeptide(L)'
;MLKWYNYTGEAFFVKKKDRGFRHVTSTAKQIIREALPIQCVEAVFVGAYLTADMAEAGPLFFQTLADSSTLSPYLRRFLLPGYMVGVDRFPVCFRSSLDGRVYRHIVLAVRSGGKWGSLGLSRRDTLMYKELKYELFSKLVGDFRESYASNWHRLEQVWVGFPLPHDISSNVAVKWKVLVV
;
A
#
# COMPACT_ATOMS: atom_id res chain seq x y z
N MET A 1 -1.60 -20.04 12.91
CA MET A 1 -2.82 -19.21 12.74
C MET A 1 -2.45 -17.76 13.03
N LEU A 2 -2.63 -16.84 12.08
CA LEU A 2 -2.38 -15.41 12.30
C LEU A 2 -3.43 -14.88 13.27
N LYS A 3 -3.01 -14.55 14.50
CA LYS A 3 -3.92 -14.11 15.59
C LYS A 3 -4.70 -12.81 15.27
N TRP A 4 -4.29 -12.07 14.24
CA TRP A 4 -4.77 -10.71 13.94
C TRP A 4 -5.68 -10.62 12.71
N TYR A 5 -5.77 -11.69 11.89
CA TYR A 5 -6.71 -11.70 10.77
C TYR A 5 -8.12 -11.96 11.29
N ASN A 6 -9.10 -11.18 10.83
CA ASN A 6 -10.48 -11.33 11.25
C ASN A 6 -11.15 -12.55 10.59
N TYR A 7 -11.40 -13.59 11.39
CA TYR A 7 -12.11 -14.83 11.02
C TYR A 7 -13.57 -14.89 11.51
N THR A 8 -14.09 -13.87 12.19
CA THR A 8 -15.42 -13.92 12.83
C THR A 8 -16.58 -13.93 11.82
N GLY A 9 -16.33 -13.48 10.60
CA GLY A 9 -17.35 -13.31 9.57
C GLY A 9 -18.05 -11.94 9.61
N GLU A 10 -17.82 -11.15 10.66
CA GLU A 10 -18.37 -9.81 10.84
C GLU A 10 -17.31 -8.73 10.63
N ALA A 11 -17.68 -7.63 9.96
CA ALA A 11 -16.79 -6.50 9.78
C ALA A 11 -16.92 -5.52 10.95
N PHE A 12 -15.83 -5.30 11.70
CA PHE A 12 -15.80 -4.32 12.79
C PHE A 12 -15.73 -2.87 12.31
N PHE A 13 -15.22 -2.64 11.09
CA PHE A 13 -15.00 -1.30 10.54
C PHE A 13 -15.73 -1.09 9.22
N VAL A 14 -16.33 0.11 9.07
CA VAL A 14 -17.04 0.49 7.84
C VAL A 14 -16.04 0.87 6.75
N LYS A 15 -16.11 0.17 5.62
CA LYS A 15 -15.21 0.34 4.48
C LYS A 15 -15.83 1.24 3.41
N LYS A 16 -15.52 2.55 3.41
CA LYS A 16 -16.01 3.51 2.40
C LYS A 16 -14.95 3.76 1.30
N LYS A 17 -14.92 2.88 0.29
CA LYS A 17 -13.92 2.91 -0.79
C LYS A 17 -14.20 3.96 -1.89
N ASP A 18 -15.41 4.43 -1.98
CA ASP A 18 -15.90 5.40 -2.98
C ASP A 18 -15.66 6.87 -2.58
N ARG A 19 -15.18 7.10 -1.35
CA ARG A 19 -14.99 8.44 -0.78
C ARG A 19 -13.55 8.93 -0.89
N GLY A 20 -13.34 10.19 -0.52
CA GLY A 20 -12.01 10.81 -0.46
C GLY A 20 -11.04 10.11 0.48
N PHE A 21 -9.75 10.22 0.22
CA PHE A 21 -8.66 9.58 1.00
C PHE A 21 -8.72 9.85 2.51
N ARG A 22 -9.24 11.01 2.94
CA ARG A 22 -9.54 11.32 4.34
C ARG A 22 -10.37 10.25 5.05
N HIS A 23 -11.25 9.55 4.35
CA HIS A 23 -12.06 8.47 4.95
C HIS A 23 -11.21 7.23 5.20
N VAL A 24 -10.30 6.89 4.28
CA VAL A 24 -9.33 5.80 4.44
C VAL A 24 -8.49 6.04 5.70
N THR A 25 -7.95 7.25 5.85
CA THR A 25 -7.11 7.61 7.00
C THR A 25 -7.91 7.73 8.30
N SER A 26 -9.15 8.22 8.25
CA SER A 26 -10.04 8.26 9.43
C SER A 26 -10.38 6.85 9.94
N THR A 27 -10.70 5.92 9.04
CA THR A 27 -10.92 4.51 9.40
C THR A 27 -9.64 3.86 9.90
N ALA A 28 -8.48 4.15 9.32
CA ALA A 28 -7.19 3.66 9.83
C ALA A 28 -6.92 4.10 11.27
N LYS A 29 -7.17 5.38 11.59
CA LYS A 29 -7.07 5.90 12.98
C LYS A 29 -8.01 5.16 13.93
N GLN A 30 -9.24 4.87 13.49
CA GLN A 30 -10.19 4.09 14.28
C GLN A 30 -9.67 2.67 14.55
N ILE A 31 -9.15 1.98 13.52
CA ILE A 31 -8.57 0.63 13.63
C ILE A 31 -7.43 0.63 14.66
N ILE A 32 -6.51 1.60 14.59
CA ILE A 32 -5.37 1.69 15.51
C ILE A 32 -5.86 1.93 16.95
N ARG A 33 -6.88 2.76 17.13
CA ARG A 33 -7.46 3.06 18.46
C ARG A 33 -8.17 1.86 19.09
N GLU A 34 -8.95 1.13 18.29
CA GLU A 34 -9.80 0.04 18.80
C GLU A 34 -9.09 -1.32 18.81
N ALA A 35 -8.01 -1.47 18.04
CA ALA A 35 -7.15 -2.64 18.00
C ALA A 35 -7.89 -3.98 17.79
N LEU A 36 -9.04 -3.95 17.11
CA LEU A 36 -9.82 -5.14 16.75
C LEU A 36 -9.21 -5.84 15.53
N PRO A 37 -9.42 -7.17 15.37
CA PRO A 37 -8.95 -7.91 14.20
C PRO A 37 -9.42 -7.30 12.87
N ILE A 38 -8.58 -7.37 11.84
CA ILE A 38 -8.85 -6.76 10.54
C ILE A 38 -8.70 -7.73 9.37
N GLN A 39 -9.17 -7.33 8.20
CA GLN A 39 -9.03 -8.02 6.92
C GLN A 39 -8.16 -7.22 5.94
N CYS A 40 -8.02 -7.74 4.72
CA CYS A 40 -7.13 -7.18 3.70
C CYS A 40 -7.39 -5.70 3.36
N VAL A 41 -8.66 -5.27 3.25
CA VAL A 41 -8.99 -3.86 2.94
C VAL A 41 -8.58 -2.92 4.07
N GLU A 42 -8.89 -3.29 5.30
CA GLU A 42 -8.55 -2.51 6.51
C GLU A 42 -7.03 -2.44 6.69
N ALA A 43 -6.30 -3.53 6.41
CA ALA A 43 -4.85 -3.54 6.41
C ALA A 43 -4.25 -2.58 5.37
N VAL A 44 -4.86 -2.46 4.18
CA VAL A 44 -4.47 -1.46 3.18
C VAL A 44 -4.70 -0.04 3.69
N PHE A 45 -5.78 0.21 4.43
CA PHE A 45 -6.06 1.53 5.00
C PHE A 45 -5.02 1.91 6.05
N VAL A 46 -4.70 0.99 6.96
CA VAL A 46 -3.66 1.17 7.98
C VAL A 46 -2.30 1.36 7.33
N GLY A 47 -1.93 0.52 6.37
CA GLY A 47 -0.67 0.66 5.63
C GLY A 47 -0.55 2.02 4.95
N ALA A 48 -1.61 2.48 4.30
CA ALA A 48 -1.65 3.79 3.64
C ALA A 48 -1.48 4.95 4.64
N TYR A 49 -2.11 4.86 5.81
CA TYR A 49 -2.01 5.88 6.85
C TYR A 49 -0.61 5.91 7.48
N LEU A 50 -0.06 4.76 7.86
CA LEU A 50 1.25 4.66 8.53
C LEU A 50 2.43 5.07 7.64
N THR A 51 2.23 5.09 6.32
CA THR A 51 3.24 5.49 5.33
C THR A 51 2.92 6.83 4.67
N ALA A 52 1.91 7.55 5.14
CA ALA A 52 1.48 8.82 4.54
C ALA A 52 2.54 9.93 4.68
N ASP A 53 3.29 9.96 5.78
CA ASP A 53 4.34 10.97 6.00
C ASP A 53 5.66 10.64 5.29
N MET A 54 5.73 9.51 4.57
CA MET A 54 6.90 9.06 3.83
C MET A 54 6.84 9.50 2.35
N ALA A 55 6.55 10.78 2.07
CA ALA A 55 6.47 11.27 0.70
C ALA A 55 7.85 11.32 0.02
N GLU A 56 7.93 10.97 -1.27
CA GLU A 56 9.12 11.30 -2.07
C GLU A 56 9.20 12.83 -2.20
N ALA A 57 10.33 13.42 -1.82
CA ALA A 57 10.60 14.81 -2.12
C ALA A 57 10.69 14.96 -3.65
N GLY A 58 9.65 15.52 -4.26
CA GLY A 58 9.61 15.73 -5.71
C GLY A 58 10.71 16.68 -6.19
N PRO A 59 10.99 16.73 -7.52
CA PRO A 59 12.05 17.55 -8.11
C PRO A 59 11.97 19.05 -7.78
N LEU A 60 10.75 19.57 -7.57
CA LEU A 60 10.49 20.99 -7.28
C LEU A 60 10.98 21.42 -5.88
N PHE A 61 10.98 20.53 -4.89
CA PHE A 61 11.52 20.82 -3.55
C PHE A 61 13.05 20.99 -3.60
N PHE A 62 13.70 20.26 -4.51
CA PHE A 62 15.13 20.35 -4.74
C PHE A 62 15.57 21.65 -5.40
N GLN A 63 14.78 22.22 -6.31
CA GLN A 63 15.11 23.51 -6.95
C GLN A 63 15.19 24.64 -5.91
N THR A 64 14.24 24.68 -4.96
CA THR A 64 14.21 25.68 -3.90
C THR A 64 15.36 25.54 -2.88
N LEU A 65 15.83 24.32 -2.62
CA LEU A 65 16.96 24.08 -1.72
C LEU A 65 18.33 24.15 -2.41
N ALA A 66 18.41 23.83 -3.71
CA ALA A 66 19.64 23.94 -4.50
C ALA A 66 20.06 25.40 -4.74
N ASP A 67 19.10 26.33 -4.81
CA ASP A 67 19.36 27.77 -4.78
C ASP A 67 19.93 28.25 -3.44
N SER A 68 19.90 27.43 -2.39
CA SER A 68 20.52 27.73 -1.12
C SER A 68 22.03 27.44 -1.11
N SER A 69 22.75 28.30 -1.81
CA SER A 69 24.19 28.54 -1.61
C SER A 69 24.52 29.10 -0.21
N THR A 70 23.51 29.37 0.63
CA THR A 70 23.61 29.98 1.95
C THR A 70 23.50 29.00 3.13
N LEU A 71 23.17 27.72 2.90
CA LEU A 71 23.08 26.73 3.99
C LEU A 71 24.45 26.36 4.55
N SER A 72 24.57 26.42 5.88
CA SER A 72 25.74 25.98 6.64
C SER A 72 26.15 24.54 6.27
N PRO A 73 27.46 24.21 6.22
CA PRO A 73 27.96 22.86 5.98
C PRO A 73 27.33 21.79 6.90
N TYR A 74 26.96 22.16 8.13
CA TYR A 74 26.27 21.27 9.07
C TYR A 74 24.82 20.98 8.65
N LEU A 75 24.08 22.00 8.18
CA LEU A 75 22.72 21.83 7.67
C LEU A 75 22.72 21.09 6.34
N ARG A 76 23.72 21.30 5.47
CA ARG A 76 23.91 20.47 4.27
C ARG A 76 24.12 19.00 4.61
N ARG A 77 24.86 18.66 5.68
CA ARG A 77 25.04 17.26 6.12
C ARG A 77 23.74 16.60 6.62
N PHE A 78 22.85 17.39 7.22
CA PHE A 78 21.53 16.94 7.71
C PHE A 78 20.43 16.95 6.63
N LEU A 79 20.50 17.84 5.65
CA LEU A 79 19.50 18.05 4.60
C LEU A 79 19.89 17.44 3.23
N LEU A 80 21.18 17.16 3.01
CA LEU A 80 21.73 16.55 1.79
C LEU A 80 22.50 15.23 2.03
N PRO A 81 22.14 14.34 2.98
CA PRO A 81 22.50 12.94 2.79
C PRO A 81 21.54 12.37 1.73
N GLY A 82 22.05 11.68 0.72
CA GLY A 82 21.24 11.30 -0.44
C GLY A 82 19.89 10.65 -0.12
N TYR A 83 18.87 11.09 -0.87
CA TYR A 83 17.59 10.43 -1.11
C TYR A 83 16.72 10.24 0.15
N MET A 84 15.81 11.19 0.42
CA MET A 84 14.60 10.83 1.18
C MET A 84 13.89 9.76 0.34
N VAL A 85 14.08 8.48 0.71
CA VAL A 85 13.46 7.34 0.04
C VAL A 85 11.97 7.40 0.39
N GLY A 86 11.21 8.19 -0.37
CA GLY A 86 9.77 8.21 -0.21
C GLY A 86 9.16 6.89 -0.63
N VAL A 87 7.88 6.75 -0.35
CA VAL A 87 7.13 5.52 -0.56
C VAL A 87 5.90 5.85 -1.39
N ASP A 88 5.95 5.48 -2.67
CA ASP A 88 4.74 5.44 -3.48
C ASP A 88 3.91 4.22 -3.09
N ARG A 89 2.60 4.40 -3.03
CA ARG A 89 1.68 3.38 -2.49
C ARG A 89 0.55 3.17 -3.49
N PHE A 90 0.39 1.94 -3.97
CA PHE A 90 -0.57 1.57 -5.00
C PHE A 90 -1.47 0.45 -4.48
N PRO A 91 -2.80 0.62 -4.49
CA PRO A 91 -3.69 -0.50 -4.17
C PRO A 91 -3.67 -1.50 -5.33
N VAL A 92 -3.40 -2.77 -5.02
CA VAL A 92 -3.43 -3.87 -5.99
C VAL A 92 -4.52 -4.86 -5.58
N CYS A 93 -5.54 -4.97 -6.41
CA CYS A 93 -6.67 -5.87 -6.20
C CYS A 93 -6.50 -7.15 -7.04
N PHE A 94 -6.83 -8.29 -6.45
CA PHE A 94 -6.80 -9.59 -7.12
C PHE A 94 -8.19 -10.20 -7.14
N ARG A 95 -8.53 -10.85 -8.25
CA ARG A 95 -9.64 -11.80 -8.37
C ARG A 95 -9.06 -13.16 -8.72
N SER A 96 -9.42 -14.17 -7.94
CA SER A 96 -9.01 -15.54 -8.17
C SER A 96 -10.22 -16.48 -8.10
N SER A 97 -10.07 -17.70 -8.60
CA SER A 97 -11.05 -18.77 -8.49
C SER A 97 -10.44 -20.02 -7.85
N LEU A 98 -11.24 -20.74 -7.08
CA LEU A 98 -10.92 -22.07 -6.53
C LEU A 98 -12.25 -22.83 -6.40
N ASP A 99 -12.33 -24.02 -6.97
CA ASP A 99 -13.51 -24.89 -6.97
C ASP A 99 -14.80 -24.18 -7.40
N GLY A 100 -14.73 -23.42 -8.49
CA GLY A 100 -15.85 -22.64 -9.03
C GLY A 100 -16.23 -21.39 -8.21
N ARG A 101 -15.60 -21.16 -7.05
CA ARG A 101 -15.86 -19.98 -6.20
C ARG A 101 -14.88 -18.87 -6.52
N VAL A 102 -15.39 -17.63 -6.52
CA VAL A 102 -14.58 -16.43 -6.76
C VAL A 102 -14.16 -15.80 -5.44
N TYR A 103 -12.88 -15.46 -5.34
CA TYR A 103 -12.28 -14.79 -4.19
C TYR A 103 -11.71 -13.45 -4.61
N ARG A 104 -11.83 -12.46 -3.73
CA ARG A 104 -11.28 -11.11 -3.90
C ARG A 104 -10.29 -10.82 -2.80
N HIS A 105 -9.17 -10.21 -3.15
CA HIS A 105 -8.11 -9.85 -2.22
C HIS A 105 -7.52 -8.49 -2.61
N ILE A 106 -6.87 -7.81 -1.68
CA ILE A 106 -6.17 -6.55 -1.93
C ILE A 106 -4.92 -6.47 -1.08
N VAL A 107 -3.86 -5.89 -1.64
CA VAL A 107 -2.65 -5.49 -0.92
C VAL A 107 -2.28 -4.05 -1.30
N LEU A 108 -1.39 -3.45 -0.53
CA LEU A 108 -0.79 -2.16 -0.82
C LEU A 108 0.61 -2.41 -1.38
N ALA A 109 0.76 -2.35 -2.70
CA ALA A 109 2.09 -2.36 -3.30
C ALA A 109 2.80 -1.06 -2.94
N VAL A 110 4.07 -1.18 -2.56
CA VAL A 110 4.91 -0.04 -2.20
C VAL A 110 6.11 0.00 -3.12
N ARG A 111 6.48 1.20 -3.57
CA ARG A 111 7.73 1.46 -4.28
C ARG A 111 8.55 2.45 -3.49
N SER A 112 9.82 2.12 -3.29
CA SER A 112 10.74 2.97 -2.54
C SER A 112 12.17 2.64 -2.97
N GLY A 113 12.95 3.65 -3.35
CA GLY A 113 14.35 3.46 -3.77
C GLY A 113 14.49 2.59 -5.02
N GLY A 114 13.56 2.72 -5.97
CA GLY A 114 13.51 1.92 -7.20
C GLY A 114 13.00 0.49 -7.03
N LYS A 115 12.84 0.00 -5.80
CA LYS A 115 12.39 -1.37 -5.51
C LYS A 115 10.91 -1.41 -5.16
N TRP A 116 10.30 -2.56 -5.42
CA TRP A 116 8.92 -2.87 -5.14
C TRP A 116 8.80 -3.90 -4.02
N GLY A 117 7.70 -3.82 -3.27
CA GLY A 117 7.29 -4.75 -2.22
C GLY A 117 5.80 -4.57 -1.94
N SER A 118 5.30 -5.18 -0.87
CA SER A 118 3.90 -5.00 -0.47
C SER A 118 3.67 -5.04 1.03
N LEU A 119 2.70 -4.26 1.46
CA LEU A 119 2.06 -4.32 2.77
C LEU A 119 0.65 -4.87 2.63
N GLY A 120 0.16 -5.57 3.64
CA GLY A 120 -1.21 -6.08 3.64
C GLY A 120 -1.40 -7.17 4.68
N LEU A 121 -2.60 -7.73 4.70
CA LEU A 121 -2.94 -8.85 5.57
C LEU A 121 -3.75 -9.88 4.79
N SER A 122 -3.45 -11.15 5.01
CA SER A 122 -4.11 -12.26 4.36
C SER A 122 -4.18 -13.44 5.32
N ARG A 123 -5.06 -14.39 5.03
CA ARG A 123 -5.10 -15.70 5.71
C ARG A 123 -3.90 -16.57 5.36
N ARG A 124 -3.17 -16.21 4.29
CA ARG A 124 -1.96 -16.87 3.80
C ARG A 124 -0.81 -15.88 3.85
N ASP A 125 0.29 -16.26 4.47
CA ASP A 125 1.51 -15.48 4.59
C ASP A 125 2.12 -15.10 3.23
N THR A 126 2.03 -16.00 2.26
CA THR A 126 2.50 -15.76 0.89
C THR A 126 1.66 -14.74 0.11
N LEU A 127 0.48 -14.36 0.60
CA LEU A 127 -0.45 -13.44 -0.06
C LEU A 127 -0.59 -12.09 0.68
N MET A 128 0.43 -11.64 1.42
CA MET A 128 0.40 -10.37 2.15
C MET A 128 1.68 -9.54 2.02
N TYR A 129 2.57 -9.61 3.02
CA TYR A 129 3.85 -8.92 3.02
C TYR A 129 4.80 -9.54 1.99
N LYS A 130 5.39 -8.68 1.17
CA LYS A 130 6.50 -9.03 0.29
C LYS A 130 7.59 -8.00 0.53
N GLU A 131 8.80 -8.51 0.76
CA GLU A 131 9.99 -7.69 0.99
C GLU A 131 10.22 -6.69 -0.15
N LEU A 132 10.75 -5.52 0.17
CA LEU A 132 11.08 -4.46 -0.77
C LEU A 132 12.34 -4.80 -1.59
N LYS A 133 12.23 -5.79 -2.49
CA LYS A 133 13.37 -6.35 -3.23
C LYS A 133 13.18 -6.46 -4.74
N TYR A 134 11.96 -6.27 -5.25
CA TYR A 134 11.68 -6.52 -6.66
C TYR A 134 12.03 -5.28 -7.48
N GLU A 135 12.93 -5.42 -8.46
CA GLU A 135 13.32 -4.30 -9.35
C GLU A 135 12.17 -3.84 -10.27
N LEU A 136 11.20 -4.73 -10.53
CA LEU A 136 10.07 -4.46 -11.41
C LEU A 136 8.75 -4.82 -10.72
N PHE A 137 7.72 -3.99 -10.93
CA PHE A 137 6.36 -4.26 -10.45
C PHE A 137 5.82 -5.60 -10.98
N SER A 138 6.13 -5.95 -12.22
CA SER A 138 5.71 -7.23 -12.82
C SER A 138 6.29 -8.44 -12.09
N LYS A 139 7.47 -8.34 -11.50
CA LYS A 139 8.08 -9.41 -10.69
C LYS A 139 7.36 -9.58 -9.36
N LEU A 140 6.98 -8.48 -8.71
CA LEU A 140 6.13 -8.51 -7.52
C LEU A 140 4.78 -9.17 -7.83
N VAL A 141 4.10 -8.77 -8.91
CA VAL A 141 2.82 -9.38 -9.33
C VAL A 141 3.01 -10.85 -9.69
N GLY A 142 4.12 -11.21 -10.34
CA GLY A 142 4.50 -12.59 -10.65
C GLY A 142 4.60 -13.47 -9.42
N ASP A 143 5.22 -12.98 -8.34
CA ASP A 143 5.30 -13.69 -7.06
C ASP A 143 3.90 -13.88 -6.42
N PHE A 144 3.02 -12.87 -6.47
CA PHE A 144 1.63 -13.07 -6.05
C PHE A 144 0.91 -14.14 -6.87
N ARG A 145 1.11 -14.18 -8.18
CA ARG A 145 0.53 -15.20 -9.07
C ARG A 145 0.99 -16.60 -8.67
N GLU A 146 2.28 -16.79 -8.44
CA GLU A 146 2.84 -18.06 -7.95
C GLU A 146 2.28 -18.41 -6.58
N SER A 147 2.19 -17.44 -5.68
CA SER A 147 1.60 -17.61 -4.34
C SER A 147 0.13 -18.04 -4.40
N TYR A 148 -0.68 -17.53 -5.33
CA TYR A 148 -2.04 -18.03 -5.56
C TYR A 148 -2.05 -19.47 -6.06
N ALA A 149 -1.21 -19.78 -7.06
CA ALA A 149 -1.12 -21.12 -7.62
C ALA A 149 -0.71 -22.16 -6.57
N SER A 150 0.25 -21.85 -5.70
CA SER A 150 0.64 -22.72 -4.57
C SER A 150 -0.47 -22.92 -3.53
N ASN A 151 -1.47 -22.04 -3.51
CA ASN A 151 -2.67 -22.18 -2.68
C ASN A 151 -3.86 -22.76 -3.46
N TRP A 152 -3.62 -23.35 -4.63
CA TRP A 152 -4.64 -23.96 -5.51
C TRP A 152 -5.63 -22.97 -6.13
N HIS A 153 -5.36 -21.68 -6.03
CA HIS A 153 -6.16 -20.65 -6.68
C HIS A 153 -5.65 -20.41 -8.11
N ARG A 154 -6.60 -20.28 -9.05
CA ARG A 154 -6.33 -19.69 -10.37
C ARG A 154 -6.51 -18.18 -10.27
N LEU A 155 -5.45 -17.42 -10.53
CA LEU A 155 -5.54 -15.96 -10.60
C LEU A 155 -6.18 -15.55 -11.92
N GLU A 156 -7.34 -14.91 -11.86
CA GLU A 156 -8.13 -14.51 -13.03
C GLU A 156 -7.81 -13.10 -13.50
N GLN A 157 -7.64 -12.17 -12.55
CA GLN A 157 -7.48 -10.77 -12.87
C GLN A 157 -6.73 -10.01 -11.79
N VAL A 158 -5.85 -9.10 -12.21
CA VAL A 158 -5.19 -8.12 -11.35
C VAL A 158 -5.63 -6.72 -11.76
N TRP A 159 -5.99 -5.90 -10.78
CA TRP A 159 -6.20 -4.47 -11.00
C TRP A 159 -5.23 -3.65 -10.17
N VAL A 160 -4.69 -2.60 -10.78
CA VAL A 160 -3.85 -1.62 -10.10
C VAL A 160 -4.59 -0.29 -10.06
N GLY A 161 -4.64 0.31 -8.88
CA GLY A 161 -5.16 1.67 -8.71
C GLY A 161 -4.09 2.74 -8.88
N PHE A 162 -4.52 4.00 -8.81
CA PHE A 162 -3.58 5.12 -8.81
C PHE A 162 -2.80 5.21 -7.49
N PRO A 163 -1.63 5.89 -7.50
CA PRO A 163 -0.91 6.22 -6.28
C PRO A 163 -1.84 6.88 -5.26
N LEU A 164 -1.75 6.47 -4.01
CA LEU A 164 -2.50 7.08 -2.92
C LEU A 164 -1.91 8.47 -2.59
N PRO A 165 -2.72 9.48 -2.28
CA PRO A 165 -2.25 10.78 -1.82
C PRO A 165 -1.49 10.67 -0.49
N HIS A 166 -0.44 11.48 -0.30
CA HIS A 166 0.26 11.58 1.00
C HIS A 166 -0.49 12.49 1.98
N ASP A 167 -1.21 13.52 1.49
CA ASP A 167 -2.09 14.35 2.31
C ASP A 167 -3.26 13.53 2.89
N ILE A 168 -3.16 13.20 4.18
CA ILE A 168 -4.16 12.43 4.92
C ILE A 168 -5.53 13.10 5.02
N SER A 169 -5.62 14.40 4.77
CA SER A 169 -6.85 15.18 4.79
C SER A 169 -7.52 15.29 3.42
N SER A 170 -6.88 14.75 2.38
CA SER A 170 -7.32 14.86 0.99
C SER A 170 -8.73 14.29 0.76
N ASN A 171 -9.55 15.07 0.06
CA ASN A 171 -10.87 14.63 -0.39
C ASN A 171 -10.84 13.93 -1.76
N VAL A 172 -9.66 13.76 -2.37
CA VAL A 172 -9.52 13.07 -3.66
C VAL A 172 -9.97 11.63 -3.51
N ALA A 173 -10.93 11.23 -4.35
CA ALA A 173 -11.45 9.87 -4.36
C ALA A 173 -10.37 8.89 -4.80
N VAL A 174 -10.18 7.83 -4.00
CA VAL A 174 -9.18 6.80 -4.31
C VAL A 174 -9.65 5.97 -5.51
N LYS A 175 -8.81 5.88 -6.53
CA LYS A 175 -9.07 5.05 -7.71
C LYS A 175 -8.44 3.67 -7.51
N TRP A 176 -9.22 2.69 -7.07
CA TRP A 176 -8.75 1.36 -6.65
C TRP A 176 -8.50 0.37 -7.80
N LYS A 177 -9.16 0.56 -8.94
CA LYS A 177 -9.13 -0.35 -10.09
C LYS A 177 -9.11 0.47 -11.36
N VAL A 178 -7.92 0.79 -11.85
CA VAL A 178 -7.75 1.61 -13.06
C VAL A 178 -7.18 0.76 -14.18
N LEU A 179 -6.00 0.18 -13.94
CA LEU A 179 -5.30 -0.64 -14.92
C LEU A 179 -5.62 -2.11 -14.65
N VAL A 180 -5.89 -2.85 -15.72
CA VAL A 180 -5.95 -4.32 -15.70
C VAL A 180 -4.59 -4.81 -16.17
N VAL A 181 -3.99 -5.73 -15.41
CA VAL A 181 -2.65 -6.28 -15.66
C VAL A 181 -2.73 -7.80 -15.71
#